data_AF-K9VTK0-F1
#
_entry.id   AF-K9VTK0-F1
#
_cell.length_a   1.000
_cell.length_b   1.000
_cell.length_c   1.000
_cell.angle_alpha   90.00
_cell.angle_beta   90.00
_cell.angle_gamma   90.00
#
_symmetry.space_group_name_H-M   'P 1'
#
loop_
_entity.id
_entity.type
_entity.pdbx_description
1 polymer ?
#
loop_
_entity_poly.entity_id
_entity_poly.type
_entity_poly.pdbx_seq_one_letter_code
_entity_poly.pdbx_strand_id
1 'polypeptide(L)'
;MTTTVNIPADNSTDNTENVERITRYRLRQIMKQKYQGNFNKKLDPNLKRDLKHGWLLPYIGQIDRQLWGRWDYWARCNCMPEHAYTRLKMEPALALLENRPIEALPKFVIEETLPKEPIPQIEWEYSPLVSKMLDRTLDSIPNSGTWRSWGGSFDYVRYFLKWAFYGFGHPKQPELPPEPRHCEGASMRLYQVFDAGLMLLFPEDYWGRIIPEITSKSSQQASGFYPTPLHLMELMTDLISTDMSDRTSTFYEPCVGNLLQNNYNKQQQQRAIFQFVVKL
;
A
#
# COMPACT_ATOMS: atom_id res chain seq x y z
N MET A 1 -37.03 -16.44 -45.71
CA MET A 1 -36.34 -15.33 -45.04
C MET A 1 -35.72 -15.89 -43.78
N THR A 2 -34.41 -16.12 -43.81
CA THR A 2 -33.66 -16.77 -42.73
C THR A 2 -33.20 -15.70 -41.77
N THR A 3 -33.83 -15.59 -40.61
CA THR A 3 -33.45 -14.60 -39.59
C THR A 3 -32.26 -15.15 -38.81
N THR A 4 -31.05 -14.76 -39.22
CA THR A 4 -29.84 -14.91 -38.40
C THR A 4 -29.97 -14.02 -37.17
N VAL A 5 -30.08 -14.64 -36.00
CA VAL A 5 -29.96 -13.96 -34.71
C VAL A 5 -28.48 -13.63 -34.52
N ASN A 6 -28.15 -12.35 -34.60
CA ASN A 6 -26.86 -11.82 -34.15
C ASN A 6 -26.75 -12.01 -32.64
N ILE A 7 -25.86 -12.90 -32.21
CA ILE A 7 -25.42 -12.98 -30.82
C ILE A 7 -24.30 -11.93 -30.68
N PRO A 8 -24.47 -10.88 -29.87
CA PRO A 8 -23.41 -9.91 -29.65
C PRO A 8 -22.24 -10.56 -28.91
N ALA A 9 -21.03 -10.19 -29.33
CA ALA A 9 -19.79 -10.67 -28.77
C ALA A 9 -19.62 -10.22 -27.31
N ASP A 10 -19.35 -11.22 -26.46
CA ASP A 10 -18.55 -11.20 -25.22
C ASP A 10 -18.88 -10.18 -24.10
N ASN A 11 -19.66 -10.65 -23.12
CA ASN A 11 -19.95 -10.01 -21.82
C ASN A 11 -19.09 -10.59 -20.66
N SER A 12 -17.95 -11.24 -20.94
CA SER A 12 -17.20 -11.99 -19.91
C SER A 12 -16.50 -11.11 -18.84
N THR A 13 -16.08 -9.89 -19.19
CA THR A 13 -15.36 -8.98 -18.30
C THR A 13 -16.27 -8.34 -17.24
N ASP A 14 -17.44 -7.84 -17.65
CA ASP A 14 -18.42 -7.19 -16.77
C ASP A 14 -18.97 -8.18 -15.71
N ASN A 15 -19.10 -9.46 -16.07
CA ASN A 15 -19.54 -10.48 -15.14
C ASN A 15 -18.46 -10.82 -14.09
N THR A 16 -17.18 -10.76 -14.47
CA THR A 16 -16.05 -11.08 -13.57
C THR A 16 -15.84 -9.97 -12.53
N GLU A 17 -15.84 -8.71 -12.94
CA GLU A 17 -15.69 -7.57 -12.04
C GLU A 17 -16.85 -7.50 -11.03
N ASN A 18 -18.08 -7.75 -11.48
CA ASN A 18 -19.24 -7.84 -10.59
C ASN A 18 -19.12 -8.99 -9.58
N VAL A 19 -18.63 -10.16 -9.99
CA VAL A 19 -18.40 -11.30 -9.10
C VAL A 19 -17.31 -10.99 -8.06
N GLU A 20 -16.22 -10.35 -8.45
CA GLU A 20 -15.15 -9.93 -7.54
C GLU A 20 -15.65 -8.92 -6.50
N ARG A 21 -16.41 -7.91 -6.95
CA ARG A 21 -17.01 -6.91 -6.06
C ARG A 21 -17.97 -7.54 -5.06
N ILE A 22 -18.83 -8.45 -5.51
CA ILE A 22 -19.75 -9.21 -4.63
C ILE A 22 -18.94 -10.06 -3.63
N THR A 23 -17.84 -10.67 -4.07
CA THR A 23 -16.97 -11.47 -3.22
C THR A 23 -16.29 -10.61 -2.15
N ARG A 24 -15.72 -9.46 -2.51
CA ARG A 24 -15.14 -8.49 -1.58
C ARG A 24 -16.16 -7.99 -0.56
N TYR A 25 -17.37 -7.64 -1.02
CA TYR A 25 -18.45 -7.23 -0.13
C TYR A 25 -18.79 -8.32 0.89
N ARG A 26 -18.93 -9.58 0.45
CA ARG A 26 -19.20 -10.72 1.35
C ARG A 26 -18.06 -10.92 2.35
N LEU A 27 -16.80 -10.86 1.89
CA LEU A 27 -15.62 -10.95 2.77
C LEU A 27 -15.61 -9.83 3.81
N ARG A 28 -15.93 -8.59 3.43
CA ARG A 28 -16.09 -7.44 4.34
C ARG A 28 -17.14 -7.73 5.41
N GLN A 29 -18.29 -8.31 5.06
CA GLN A 29 -19.32 -8.66 6.04
C GLN A 29 -18.87 -9.78 7.00
N ILE A 30 -18.25 -10.84 6.48
CA ILE A 30 -17.70 -11.95 7.29
C ILE A 30 -16.65 -11.43 8.28
N MET A 31 -15.74 -10.56 7.82
CA MET A 31 -14.71 -9.99 8.69
C MET A 31 -15.29 -9.04 9.73
N LYS A 32 -16.29 -8.22 9.38
CA LYS A 32 -17.05 -7.39 10.34
C LYS A 32 -17.63 -8.26 11.46
N GLN A 33 -18.26 -9.39 11.15
CA GLN A 33 -18.80 -10.32 12.14
C GLN A 33 -17.71 -10.99 12.99
N LYS A 34 -16.65 -11.51 12.35
CA LYS A 34 -15.53 -12.17 13.04
C LYS A 34 -14.87 -11.27 14.09
N TYR A 35 -14.71 -9.99 13.78
CA TYR A 35 -14.06 -9.04 14.66
C TYR A 35 -14.97 -8.49 15.76
N GLN A 36 -16.27 -8.36 15.52
CA GLN A 36 -17.24 -7.94 16.56
C GLN A 36 -17.16 -8.81 17.83
N GLY A 37 -16.81 -10.11 17.71
CA GLY A 37 -16.61 -11.02 18.86
C GLY A 37 -15.17 -11.20 19.36
N ASN A 38 -14.14 -10.87 18.58
CA ASN A 38 -12.74 -11.28 18.84
C ASN A 38 -11.81 -10.21 19.43
N PHE A 39 -12.26 -8.95 19.56
CA PHE A 39 -11.39 -7.90 20.11
C PHE A 39 -10.96 -8.12 21.57
N ASN A 40 -11.59 -9.05 22.29
CA ASN A 40 -11.27 -9.35 23.69
C ASN A 40 -10.45 -10.63 23.87
N LYS A 41 -9.94 -11.24 22.79
CA LYS A 41 -9.11 -12.45 22.90
C LYS A 41 -7.86 -12.13 23.74
N LYS A 42 -7.64 -12.91 24.81
CA LYS A 42 -6.45 -12.81 25.65
C LYS A 42 -5.20 -13.13 24.84
N LEU A 43 -4.17 -12.32 25.01
CA LEU A 43 -2.85 -12.55 24.40
C LEU A 43 -2.17 -13.70 25.12
N ASP A 44 -1.45 -14.53 24.37
CA ASP A 44 -0.59 -15.55 24.92
C ASP A 44 0.74 -14.90 25.37
N PRO A 45 1.02 -14.83 26.68
CA PRO A 45 2.24 -14.21 27.19
C PRO A 45 3.49 -15.07 26.94
N ASN A 46 3.31 -16.35 26.63
CA ASN A 46 4.41 -17.31 26.43
C ASN A 46 4.73 -17.51 24.94
N LEU A 47 4.01 -16.85 24.04
CA LEU A 47 4.27 -16.93 22.60
C LEU A 47 5.67 -16.40 22.30
N LYS A 48 6.51 -17.26 21.74
CA LYS A 48 7.84 -16.90 21.23
C LYS A 48 7.91 -17.29 19.76
N ARG A 49 8.19 -16.32 18.90
CA ARG A 49 8.39 -16.51 17.47
C ARG A 49 9.67 -15.83 17.05
N ASP A 50 10.45 -16.53 16.25
CA ASP A 50 11.63 -15.98 15.57
C ASP A 50 11.16 -15.31 14.27
N LEU A 51 10.85 -14.01 14.35
CA LEU A 51 10.37 -13.24 13.21
C LEU A 51 11.55 -12.91 12.29
N LYS A 52 11.59 -13.51 11.11
CA LYS A 52 12.57 -13.20 10.06
C LYS A 52 12.20 -11.91 9.32
N HIS A 53 13.20 -11.19 8.82
CA HIS A 53 12.96 -10.04 7.93
C HIS A 53 12.09 -10.47 6.76
N GLY A 54 11.02 -9.73 6.47
CA GLY A 54 10.07 -10.08 5.42
C GLY A 54 9.03 -11.16 5.77
N TRP A 55 8.93 -11.61 7.04
CA TRP A 55 8.03 -12.70 7.43
C TRP A 55 6.56 -12.46 7.07
N LEU A 56 6.11 -11.20 7.01
CA LEU A 56 4.72 -10.84 6.76
C LEU A 56 4.41 -10.69 5.25
N LEU A 57 5.45 -10.48 4.43
CA LEU A 57 5.32 -10.22 3.00
C LEU A 57 4.57 -11.33 2.22
N PRO A 58 4.85 -12.64 2.43
CA PRO A 58 4.13 -13.70 1.71
C PRO A 58 2.63 -13.71 1.99
N TYR A 59 2.25 -13.41 3.23
CA TYR A 59 0.84 -13.38 3.65
C TYR A 59 0.10 -12.19 3.04
N ILE A 60 0.71 -11.00 3.08
CA ILE A 60 0.11 -9.80 2.48
C ILE A 60 -0.01 -9.95 0.97
N GLY A 61 1.00 -10.53 0.31
CA GLY A 61 0.94 -10.77 -1.13
C GLY A 61 -0.16 -11.76 -1.51
N GLN A 62 -0.35 -12.82 -0.73
CA GLN A 62 -1.46 -13.75 -0.94
C GLN A 62 -2.82 -13.08 -0.74
N ILE A 63 -2.95 -12.22 0.27
CA ILE A 63 -4.19 -11.48 0.53
C ILE A 63 -4.47 -10.46 -0.58
N ASP A 64 -3.49 -9.66 -0.99
CA ASP A 64 -3.65 -8.69 -2.09
C ASP A 64 -4.01 -9.39 -3.39
N ARG A 65 -3.36 -10.53 -3.72
CA ARG A 65 -3.71 -11.37 -4.88
C ARG A 65 -5.19 -11.77 -4.90
N GLN A 66 -5.76 -12.11 -3.74
CA GLN A 66 -7.16 -12.53 -3.64
C GLN A 66 -8.16 -11.38 -3.64
N LEU A 67 -7.73 -10.17 -3.25
CA LEU A 67 -8.61 -9.02 -3.11
C LEU A 67 -8.56 -8.07 -4.31
N TRP A 68 -7.36 -7.71 -4.73
CA TRP A 68 -7.11 -6.61 -5.68
C TRP A 68 -6.19 -7.02 -6.84
N GLY A 69 -5.32 -8.01 -6.67
CA GLY A 69 -4.39 -8.45 -7.71
C GLY A 69 -3.35 -7.40 -8.13
N ARG A 70 -3.15 -6.35 -7.33
CA ARG A 70 -2.27 -5.22 -7.70
C ARG A 70 -0.83 -5.66 -7.77
N TRP A 71 -0.37 -6.42 -6.78
CA TRP A 71 1.03 -6.83 -6.76
C TRP A 71 1.38 -7.76 -7.91
N ASP A 72 0.47 -8.65 -8.33
CA ASP A 72 0.67 -9.49 -9.50
C ASP A 72 0.64 -8.66 -10.80
N TYR A 73 -0.22 -7.65 -10.88
CA TYR A 73 -0.20 -6.69 -11.99
C TYR A 73 1.15 -5.98 -12.09
N TRP A 74 1.64 -5.40 -10.99
CA TRP A 74 2.94 -4.71 -10.96
C TRP A 74 4.12 -5.65 -11.22
N ALA A 75 4.08 -6.87 -10.70
CA ALA A 75 5.10 -7.87 -10.98
C ALA A 75 5.18 -8.15 -12.49
N ARG A 76 4.03 -8.26 -13.18
CA ARG A 76 4.00 -8.41 -14.65
C ARG A 76 4.53 -7.19 -15.38
N CYS A 77 4.27 -5.98 -14.90
CA CYS A 77 4.86 -4.76 -15.47
C CYS A 77 6.40 -4.74 -15.37
N ASN A 78 7.00 -5.49 -14.44
CA ASN A 78 8.45 -5.63 -14.33
C ASN A 78 9.02 -6.79 -15.17
N CYS A 79 8.17 -7.64 -15.75
CA CYS A 79 8.56 -8.76 -16.60
C CYS A 79 8.62 -8.31 -18.06
N MET A 80 9.82 -7.97 -18.54
CA MET A 80 10.03 -7.68 -19.97
C MET A 80 10.25 -8.99 -20.76
N PRO A 81 9.51 -9.22 -21.86
CA PRO A 81 9.75 -10.35 -22.74
C PRO A 81 11.19 -10.39 -23.28
N GLU A 82 11.75 -11.59 -23.49
CA GLU A 82 13.15 -11.74 -23.92
C GLU A 82 13.46 -11.03 -25.24
N HIS A 83 12.51 -11.04 -26.18
CA HIS A 83 12.65 -10.33 -27.47
C HIS A 83 12.68 -8.81 -27.28
N ALA A 84 11.78 -8.26 -26.46
CA ALA A 84 11.75 -6.84 -26.11
C ALA A 84 13.07 -6.42 -25.44
N TYR A 85 13.58 -7.24 -24.51
CA TYR A 85 14.86 -6.99 -23.84
C TYR A 85 16.05 -7.00 -24.82
N THR A 86 16.06 -7.96 -25.75
CA THR A 86 17.09 -8.07 -26.78
C THR A 86 17.07 -6.86 -27.70
N ARG A 87 15.88 -6.41 -28.12
CA ARG A 87 15.71 -5.20 -28.91
C ARG A 87 16.17 -3.95 -28.14
N LEU A 88 15.81 -3.83 -26.87
CA LEU A 88 16.23 -2.72 -26.01
C LEU A 88 17.76 -2.64 -25.86
N LYS A 89 18.47 -3.78 -25.80
CA LYS A 89 19.94 -3.79 -25.82
C LYS A 89 20.53 -3.26 -27.13
N MET A 90 19.85 -3.51 -28.25
CA MET A 90 20.27 -3.03 -29.57
C MET A 90 19.86 -1.58 -29.84
N GLU A 91 19.01 -1.00 -28.99
CA GLU A 91 18.44 0.33 -29.16
C GLU A 91 19.48 1.43 -29.46
N PRO A 92 20.65 1.51 -28.78
CA PRO A 92 21.66 2.50 -29.14
C PRO A 92 22.20 2.35 -30.56
N ALA A 93 22.35 1.11 -31.04
CA ALA A 93 22.82 0.83 -32.39
C ALA A 93 21.73 1.12 -33.43
N LEU A 94 20.49 0.73 -33.15
CA LEU A 94 19.33 1.02 -34.00
C LEU A 94 19.11 2.53 -34.14
N ALA A 95 19.15 3.28 -33.03
CA ALA A 95 19.01 4.73 -33.04
C ALA A 95 20.09 5.41 -33.88
N LEU A 96 21.34 4.92 -33.81
CA LEU A 96 22.44 5.42 -34.63
C LEU A 96 22.23 5.13 -36.12
N LEU A 97 21.81 3.91 -36.48
CA LEU A 97 21.53 3.52 -37.87
C LEU A 97 20.36 4.30 -38.47
N GLU A 98 19.35 4.61 -37.65
CA GLU A 98 18.15 5.37 -38.04
C GLU A 98 18.35 6.89 -37.93
N ASN A 99 19.53 7.36 -37.52
CA ASN A 99 19.85 8.77 -37.29
C ASN A 99 18.82 9.50 -36.40
N ARG A 100 18.44 8.86 -35.29
CA ARG A 100 17.51 9.40 -34.29
C ARG A 100 18.15 9.45 -32.90
N PRO A 101 17.67 10.32 -31.99
CA PRO A 101 18.14 10.29 -30.60
C PRO A 101 17.76 8.97 -29.92
N ILE A 102 18.61 8.53 -29.00
CA ILE A 102 18.30 7.40 -28.12
C ILE A 102 17.18 7.81 -27.17
N GLU A 103 16.08 7.07 -27.22
CA GLU A 103 14.95 7.29 -26.32
C GLU A 103 15.24 6.67 -24.95
N ALA A 104 14.93 7.37 -23.85
CA ALA A 104 15.12 6.85 -22.50
C ALA A 104 14.21 5.65 -22.20
N LEU A 105 13.03 5.63 -22.81
CA LEU A 105 12.07 4.52 -22.75
C LEU A 105 11.41 4.39 -24.14
N PRO A 106 11.92 3.51 -25.01
CA PRO A 106 11.36 3.32 -26.35
C PRO A 106 9.90 2.87 -26.31
N LYS A 107 9.07 3.35 -27.23
CA LYS A 107 7.63 3.02 -27.27
C LYS A 107 7.33 1.53 -27.25
N PHE A 108 8.11 0.73 -27.98
CA PHE A 108 7.90 -0.72 -28.04
C PHE A 108 8.07 -1.39 -26.67
N VAL A 109 8.90 -0.83 -25.76
CA VAL A 109 9.06 -1.37 -24.41
C VAL A 109 7.74 -1.23 -23.65
N ILE A 110 7.06 -0.09 -23.80
CA ILE A 110 5.77 0.18 -23.17
C ILE A 110 4.71 -0.78 -23.74
N GLU A 111 4.64 -0.88 -25.06
CA GLU A 111 3.65 -1.70 -25.78
C GLU A 111 3.80 -3.21 -25.53
N GLU A 112 5.04 -3.70 -25.41
CA GLU A 112 5.35 -5.12 -25.25
C GLU A 112 5.47 -5.56 -23.77
N THR A 113 5.65 -4.63 -22.83
CA THR A 113 5.82 -4.95 -21.40
C THR A 113 4.57 -4.68 -20.56
N LEU A 114 3.78 -3.65 -20.88
CA LEU A 114 2.60 -3.33 -20.08
C LEU A 114 1.45 -4.32 -20.37
N PRO A 115 0.80 -4.88 -19.32
CA PRO A 115 -0.39 -5.70 -19.50
C PRO A 115 -1.50 -4.94 -20.26
N LYS A 116 -2.30 -5.62 -21.08
CA LYS A 116 -3.36 -4.95 -21.88
C LYS A 116 -4.50 -4.45 -20.99
N GLU A 117 -4.85 -5.23 -19.99
CA GLU A 117 -5.86 -4.91 -18.99
C GLU A 117 -5.52 -3.62 -18.20
N PRO A 118 -6.52 -2.90 -17.67
CA PRO A 118 -6.31 -1.72 -16.85
C PRO A 118 -5.59 -2.06 -15.55
N ILE A 119 -5.00 -1.04 -14.92
CA ILE A 119 -4.47 -1.15 -13.57
C ILE A 119 -5.64 -1.51 -12.64
N PRO A 120 -5.52 -2.55 -11.78
CA PRO A 120 -6.57 -2.92 -10.85
C PRO A 120 -6.95 -1.76 -9.93
N GLN A 121 -8.23 -1.41 -9.92
CA GLN A 121 -8.75 -0.28 -9.14
C GLN A 121 -8.99 -0.66 -7.68
N ILE A 122 -8.75 0.29 -6.78
CA ILE A 122 -8.97 0.12 -5.33
C ILE A 122 -10.28 0.79 -4.97
N GLU A 123 -11.14 0.06 -4.25
CA GLU A 123 -12.34 0.63 -3.64
C GLU A 123 -11.99 1.06 -2.21
N TRP A 124 -11.64 2.34 -2.05
CA TRP A 124 -11.34 2.96 -0.76
C TRP A 124 -12.59 2.98 0.13
N GLU A 125 -12.45 2.48 1.36
CA GLU A 125 -13.55 2.44 2.33
C GLU A 125 -12.98 2.57 3.74
N TYR A 126 -13.27 3.68 4.41
CA TYR A 126 -13.01 3.81 5.84
C TYR A 126 -13.81 2.76 6.63
N SER A 127 -13.13 2.08 7.56
CA SER A 127 -13.75 1.13 8.46
C SER A 127 -13.44 1.45 9.93
N PRO A 128 -14.48 1.72 10.76
CA PRO A 128 -14.30 1.84 12.22
C PRO A 128 -13.66 0.60 12.84
N LEU A 129 -13.83 -0.56 12.19
CA LEU A 129 -13.26 -1.83 12.61
C LEU A 129 -11.73 -1.81 12.52
N VAL A 130 -11.19 -1.29 11.42
CA VAL A 130 -9.74 -1.16 11.21
C VAL A 130 -9.17 -0.12 12.17
N SER A 131 -9.86 1.01 12.34
CA SER A 131 -9.46 2.02 13.33
C SER A 131 -9.34 1.42 14.73
N LYS A 132 -10.35 0.65 15.18
CA LYS A 132 -10.31 -0.07 16.46
C LYS A 132 -9.21 -1.14 16.53
N MET A 133 -8.94 -1.83 15.43
CA MET A 133 -7.84 -2.81 15.35
C MET A 133 -6.48 -2.11 15.48
N LEU A 134 -6.28 -0.97 14.82
CA LEU A 134 -5.06 -0.17 14.93
C LEU A 134 -4.88 0.40 16.33
N ASP A 135 -5.93 0.93 16.94
CA ASP A 135 -5.91 1.38 18.33
C ASP A 135 -5.49 0.26 19.28
N ARG A 136 -6.10 -0.92 19.15
CA ARG A 136 -5.72 -2.10 19.94
C ARG A 136 -4.28 -2.54 19.66
N THR A 137 -3.83 -2.46 18.41
CA THR A 137 -2.47 -2.79 18.01
C THR A 137 -1.48 -1.88 18.70
N LEU A 138 -1.71 -0.57 18.68
CA LEU A 138 -0.86 0.41 19.36
C LEU A 138 -0.94 0.26 20.88
N ASP A 139 -2.12 0.04 21.45
CA ASP A 139 -2.31 -0.24 22.89
C ASP A 139 -1.61 -1.52 23.35
N SER A 140 -1.31 -2.44 22.43
CA SER A 140 -0.57 -3.67 22.76
C SER A 140 0.94 -3.46 22.90
N ILE A 141 1.46 -2.28 22.55
CA ILE A 141 2.89 -1.95 22.68
C ILE A 141 3.27 -1.72 24.14
N PRO A 142 2.69 -0.74 24.85
CA PRO A 142 3.03 -0.50 26.25
C PRO A 142 2.60 -1.68 27.14
N ASN A 143 3.38 -1.94 28.18
CA ASN A 143 3.04 -2.97 29.18
C ASN A 143 1.86 -2.55 30.09
N SER A 144 1.62 -1.25 30.21
CA SER A 144 0.55 -0.68 31.03
C SER A 144 0.08 0.66 30.46
N GLY A 145 -1.19 0.99 30.65
CA GLY A 145 -1.79 2.24 30.17
C GLY A 145 -2.26 2.14 28.72
N THR A 146 -2.26 3.27 28.02
CA THR A 146 -2.70 3.37 26.63
C THR A 146 -1.58 3.94 25.76
N TRP A 147 -1.64 3.70 24.46
CA TRP A 147 -0.67 4.24 23.51
C TRP A 147 -0.78 5.78 23.40
N ARG A 148 -1.95 6.36 23.71
CA ARG A 148 -2.22 7.80 23.70
C ARG A 148 -1.71 8.51 24.98
N SER A 149 -0.49 8.18 25.40
CA SER A 149 0.14 8.77 26.60
C SER A 149 0.84 10.10 26.29
N TRP A 150 0.95 10.97 27.29
CA TRP A 150 1.61 12.27 27.13
C TRP A 150 3.10 12.10 26.80
N GLY A 151 3.51 12.52 25.60
CA GLY A 151 4.90 12.45 25.13
C GLY A 151 5.35 11.13 24.52
N GLY A 152 4.57 10.05 24.59
CA GLY A 152 4.96 8.71 24.11
C GLY A 152 4.25 8.23 22.83
N SER A 153 3.11 8.83 22.45
CA SER A 153 2.29 8.35 21.33
C SER A 153 3.05 8.23 20.00
N PHE A 154 3.90 9.21 19.70
CA PHE A 154 4.67 9.21 18.46
C PHE A 154 5.75 8.12 18.44
N ASP A 155 6.35 7.80 19.59
CA ASP A 155 7.35 6.75 19.70
C ASP A 155 6.73 5.36 19.48
N TYR A 156 5.52 5.13 19.97
CA TYR A 156 4.78 3.88 19.72
C TYR A 156 4.39 3.72 18.25
N VAL A 157 3.88 4.79 17.62
CA VAL A 157 3.58 4.77 16.18
C VAL A 157 4.86 4.52 15.38
N ARG A 158 5.95 5.20 15.71
CA ARG A 158 7.25 5.02 15.04
C ARG A 158 7.79 3.60 15.21
N TYR A 159 7.70 3.04 16.41
CA TYR A 159 8.11 1.66 16.68
C TYR A 159 7.25 0.68 15.86
N PHE A 160 5.93 0.84 15.86
CA PHE A 160 5.02 0.04 15.05
C PHE A 160 5.37 0.10 13.55
N LEU A 161 5.59 1.29 12.99
CA LEU A 161 5.92 1.45 11.57
C LEU A 161 7.25 0.77 11.22
N LYS A 162 8.28 0.89 12.07
CA LYS A 162 9.53 0.14 11.89
C LYS A 162 9.31 -1.37 11.97
N TRP A 163 8.50 -1.82 12.93
CA TRP A 163 8.20 -3.25 13.09
C TRP A 163 7.44 -3.80 11.87
N ALA A 164 6.48 -3.04 11.34
CA ALA A 164 5.76 -3.38 10.12
C ALA A 164 6.71 -3.39 8.89
N PHE A 165 7.59 -2.39 8.75
CA PHE A 165 8.61 -2.36 7.69
C PHE A 165 9.56 -3.55 7.75
N TYR A 166 9.99 -3.97 8.94
CA TYR A 166 10.76 -5.20 9.12
C TYR A 166 9.95 -6.42 8.65
N GLY A 167 8.67 -6.51 9.05
CA GLY A 167 7.76 -7.57 8.61
C GLY A 167 7.53 -7.60 7.09
N PHE A 168 7.50 -6.43 6.44
CA PHE A 168 7.37 -6.31 4.98
C PHE A 168 8.68 -6.57 4.23
N GLY A 169 9.81 -6.73 4.92
CA GLY A 169 11.09 -6.97 4.26
C GLY A 169 11.71 -5.69 3.69
N HIS A 170 11.38 -4.52 4.26
CA HIS A 170 11.86 -3.25 3.74
C HIS A 170 13.40 -3.14 3.86
N PRO A 171 14.15 -2.80 2.78
CA PRO A 171 15.61 -2.78 2.80
C PRO A 171 16.23 -1.82 3.83
N LYS A 172 15.55 -0.70 4.12
CA LYS A 172 15.97 0.27 5.15
C LYS A 172 15.70 -0.17 6.60
N GLN A 173 15.03 -1.30 6.82
CA GLN A 173 14.80 -1.86 8.14
C GLN A 173 15.14 -3.37 8.11
N PRO A 174 16.43 -3.72 7.96
CA PRO A 174 16.88 -5.11 7.82
C PRO A 174 16.81 -5.90 9.13
N GLU A 175 16.81 -5.21 10.26
CA GLU A 175 16.80 -5.80 11.61
C GLU A 175 15.49 -5.49 12.33
N LEU A 176 15.09 -6.38 13.25
CA LEU A 176 13.93 -6.16 14.10
C LEU A 176 14.20 -4.90 14.96
N PRO A 177 13.31 -3.90 14.97
CA PRO A 177 13.56 -2.68 15.73
C PRO A 177 13.65 -2.98 17.23
N PRO A 178 14.54 -2.29 17.97
CA PRO A 178 14.60 -2.42 19.42
C PRO A 178 13.28 -1.97 20.04
N GLU A 179 12.81 -2.73 21.02
CA GLU A 179 11.59 -2.42 21.75
C GLU A 179 11.76 -1.12 22.56
N PRO A 180 10.73 -0.26 22.68
CA PRO A 180 10.80 0.92 23.54
C PRO A 180 11.06 0.52 25.00
N ARG A 181 11.62 1.44 25.79
CA ARG A 181 11.89 1.20 27.22
C ARG A 181 10.61 0.77 27.94
N HIS A 182 10.70 -0.23 28.80
CA HIS A 182 9.58 -0.77 29.58
C HIS A 182 8.43 -1.35 28.73
N CYS A 183 8.71 -1.72 27.48
CA CYS A 183 7.75 -2.34 26.56
C CYS A 183 8.19 -3.75 26.13
N GLU A 184 8.87 -4.48 27.03
CA GLU A 184 9.42 -5.81 26.75
C GLU A 184 8.32 -6.76 26.23
N GLY A 185 8.57 -7.45 25.12
CA GLY A 185 7.64 -8.36 24.44
C GLY A 185 6.65 -7.66 23.49
N ALA A 186 6.78 -6.36 23.25
CA ALA A 186 5.90 -5.62 22.33
C ALA A 186 5.85 -6.25 20.94
N SER A 187 6.97 -6.74 20.40
CA SER A 187 7.01 -7.41 19.10
C SER A 187 6.07 -8.62 19.03
N MET A 188 6.02 -9.43 20.10
CA MET A 188 5.14 -10.61 20.16
C MET A 188 3.67 -10.25 20.39
N ARG A 189 3.40 -9.15 21.11
CA ARG A 189 2.02 -8.64 21.27
C ARG A 189 1.51 -8.08 19.94
N LEU A 190 2.32 -7.31 19.23
CA LEU A 190 2.01 -6.83 17.88
C LEU A 190 1.72 -7.99 16.92
N TYR A 191 2.56 -9.03 16.91
CA TYR A 191 2.35 -10.23 16.09
C TYR A 191 0.99 -10.89 16.31
N GLN A 192 0.46 -10.85 17.55
CA GLN A 192 -0.83 -11.46 17.89
C GLN A 192 -2.04 -10.58 17.58
N VAL A 193 -1.85 -9.26 17.49
CA VAL A 193 -2.96 -8.29 17.42
C VAL A 193 -3.10 -7.68 16.02
N PHE A 194 -1.99 -7.37 15.36
CA PHE A 194 -2.00 -6.67 14.09
C PHE A 194 -2.52 -7.55 12.95
N ASP A 195 -3.51 -7.05 12.20
CA ASP A 195 -4.05 -7.71 11.02
C ASP A 195 -3.94 -6.79 9.79
N ALA A 196 -2.86 -6.97 9.03
CA ALA A 196 -2.65 -6.27 7.76
C ALA A 196 -3.71 -6.61 6.71
N GLY A 197 -4.30 -7.81 6.76
CA GLY A 197 -5.35 -8.23 5.83
C GLY A 197 -6.61 -7.39 5.98
N LEU A 198 -6.94 -6.98 7.21
CA LEU A 198 -8.07 -6.09 7.46
C LEU A 198 -7.84 -4.70 6.86
N MET A 199 -6.61 -4.18 6.91
CA MET A 199 -6.25 -2.91 6.25
C MET A 199 -6.31 -3.02 4.73
N LEU A 200 -5.90 -4.15 4.14
CA LEU A 200 -6.05 -4.39 2.71
C LEU A 200 -7.51 -4.51 2.29
N LEU A 201 -8.37 -5.09 3.12
CA LEU A 201 -9.79 -5.28 2.81
C LEU A 201 -10.60 -3.97 2.88
N PHE A 202 -10.20 -3.07 3.77
CA PHE A 202 -10.77 -1.72 3.93
C PHE A 202 -9.68 -0.66 3.75
N PRO A 203 -9.16 -0.50 2.52
CA PRO A 203 -8.07 0.43 2.28
C PRO A 203 -8.55 1.86 2.49
N GLU A 204 -7.79 2.64 3.25
CA GLU A 204 -8.02 4.05 3.58
C GLU A 204 -6.70 4.60 4.16
N ASP A 205 -6.49 5.91 4.11
CA ASP A 205 -5.40 6.56 4.83
C ASP A 205 -5.70 6.69 6.35
N TYR A 206 -5.56 5.57 7.06
CA TYR A 206 -5.73 5.55 8.53
C TYR A 206 -4.67 6.39 9.24
N TRP A 207 -3.45 6.48 8.70
CA TRP A 207 -2.39 7.25 9.34
C TRP A 207 -2.65 8.75 9.23
N GLY A 208 -3.11 9.23 8.08
CA GLY A 208 -3.57 10.61 7.90
C GLY A 208 -4.67 11.02 8.89
N ARG A 209 -5.43 10.06 9.45
CA ARG A 209 -6.39 10.31 10.55
C ARG A 209 -5.75 10.25 11.92
N ILE A 210 -4.86 9.28 12.17
CA ILE A 210 -4.25 9.05 13.48
C ILE A 210 -3.23 10.15 13.85
N ILE A 211 -2.42 10.62 12.91
CA ILE A 211 -1.32 11.56 13.21
C ILE A 211 -1.82 12.92 13.70
N PRO A 212 -2.84 13.55 13.06
CA PRO A 212 -3.40 14.79 13.59
C PRO A 212 -3.96 14.61 15.00
N GLU A 213 -4.54 13.44 15.34
CA GLU A 213 -5.08 13.22 16.68
C GLU A 213 -4.00 13.26 17.78
N ILE A 214 -2.78 12.83 17.47
CA ILE A 214 -1.67 12.77 18.43
C ILE A 214 -0.72 13.96 18.35
N THR A 215 -0.86 14.80 17.33
CA THR A 215 -0.04 16.01 17.15
C THR A 215 -0.75 17.18 17.82
N SER A 216 -0.04 17.99 18.61
CA SER A 216 -0.65 19.18 19.23
C SER A 216 -1.13 20.17 18.16
N LYS A 217 -2.19 20.93 18.44
CA LYS A 217 -2.69 21.97 17.51
C LYS A 217 -1.59 22.96 17.10
N SER A 218 -0.72 23.34 18.04
CA SER A 218 0.42 24.22 17.78
C SER A 218 1.45 23.57 16.84
N SER A 219 1.75 22.29 17.03
CA SER A 219 2.65 21.54 16.15
C SER A 219 2.06 21.35 14.76
N GLN A 220 0.76 21.08 14.64
CA GLN A 220 0.08 20.97 13.34
C GLN A 220 0.12 22.30 12.57
N GLN A 221 -0.17 23.41 13.26
CA GLN A 221 -0.08 24.76 12.68
C GLN A 221 1.35 25.10 12.25
N ALA A 222 2.35 24.77 13.08
CA ALA A 222 3.75 25.02 12.78
C ALA A 222 4.29 24.17 11.62
N SER A 223 3.85 22.91 11.50
CA SER A 223 4.28 22.00 10.43
C SER A 223 3.47 22.16 9.14
N GLY A 224 2.33 22.85 9.18
CA GLY A 224 1.38 22.93 8.06
C GLY A 224 0.80 21.56 7.67
N PHE A 225 0.76 20.60 8.60
CA PHE A 225 0.32 19.25 8.30
C PHE A 225 -1.21 19.15 8.36
N TYR A 226 -1.84 19.12 7.20
CA TYR A 226 -3.27 18.95 7.03
C TYR A 226 -3.51 17.81 6.02
N PRO A 227 -4.00 16.63 6.46
CA PRO A 227 -4.27 15.53 5.54
C PRO A 227 -5.34 15.97 4.54
N THR A 228 -5.09 15.80 3.25
CA THR A 228 -6.09 16.13 2.24
C THR A 228 -7.18 15.06 2.23
N PRO A 229 -8.46 15.42 2.37
CA PRO A 229 -9.57 14.48 2.24
C PRO A 229 -9.57 13.76 0.89
N LEU A 230 -9.91 12.47 0.89
CA LEU A 230 -9.87 11.62 -0.32
C LEU A 230 -10.72 12.17 -1.48
N HIS A 231 -11.94 12.65 -1.20
CA HIS A 231 -12.82 13.22 -2.23
C HIS A 231 -12.26 14.48 -2.89
N LEU A 232 -11.44 15.27 -2.18
CA LEU A 232 -10.74 16.41 -2.78
C LEU A 232 -9.58 15.92 -3.65
N MET A 233 -8.89 14.87 -3.24
CA MET A 233 -7.85 14.24 -4.05
C MET A 233 -8.41 13.63 -5.34
N GLU A 234 -9.56 12.97 -5.28
CA GLU A 234 -10.27 12.46 -6.47
C GLU A 234 -10.63 13.61 -7.42
N LEU A 235 -11.27 14.67 -6.92
CA LEU A 235 -11.60 15.84 -7.73
C LEU A 235 -10.37 16.48 -8.39
N MET A 236 -9.28 16.69 -7.62
CA MET A 236 -8.05 17.27 -8.17
C MET A 236 -7.42 16.35 -9.22
N THR A 237 -7.46 15.03 -8.98
CA THR A 237 -6.96 14.04 -9.94
C THR A 237 -7.77 14.07 -11.22
N ASP A 238 -9.10 14.10 -11.14
CA ASP A 238 -9.98 14.14 -12.30
C ASP A 238 -9.80 15.41 -13.12
N LEU A 239 -9.65 16.57 -12.47
CA LEU A 239 -9.39 17.85 -13.14
C LEU A 239 -8.06 17.84 -13.92
N ILE A 240 -7.02 17.23 -13.35
CA ILE A 240 -5.68 17.18 -13.94
C ILE A 240 -5.57 16.06 -15.00
N SER A 241 -6.31 14.97 -14.82
CA SER A 241 -6.20 13.74 -15.63
C SER A 241 -7.16 13.69 -16.82
N THR A 242 -7.78 14.83 -17.17
CA THR A 242 -8.93 14.92 -18.10
C THR A 242 -8.75 14.23 -19.45
N ASP A 243 -7.51 13.94 -19.89
CA ASP A 243 -7.20 13.13 -21.09
C ASP A 243 -6.00 12.15 -20.92
N MET A 244 -5.53 11.94 -19.68
CA MET A 244 -4.28 11.22 -19.41
C MET A 244 -4.55 9.73 -19.17
N SER A 245 -4.62 8.94 -20.24
CA SER A 245 -4.60 7.46 -20.17
C SER A 245 -3.18 6.87 -20.17
N ASP A 246 -2.17 7.73 -20.23
CA ASP A 246 -0.78 7.33 -20.39
C ASP A 246 -0.21 6.81 -19.06
N ARG A 247 -0.05 5.49 -18.98
CA ARG A 247 0.53 4.76 -17.84
C ARG A 247 2.02 5.09 -17.59
N THR A 248 2.64 5.88 -18.46
CA THR A 248 4.01 6.38 -18.31
C THR A 248 4.09 7.82 -17.80
N SER A 249 2.94 8.46 -17.58
CA SER A 249 2.86 9.81 -17.03
C SER A 249 3.51 9.90 -15.66
N THR A 250 4.26 10.98 -15.43
CA THR A 250 4.83 11.31 -14.13
C THR A 250 4.03 12.42 -13.46
N PHE A 251 3.72 12.27 -12.18
CA PHE A 251 3.10 13.31 -11.36
C PHE A 251 4.12 13.91 -10.38
N TYR A 252 4.01 15.20 -10.10
CA TYR A 252 4.86 15.91 -9.14
C TYR A 252 4.02 16.48 -8.00
N GLU A 253 4.23 15.95 -6.79
CA GLU A 253 3.60 16.45 -5.56
C GLU A 253 4.68 16.93 -4.57
N PRO A 254 4.97 18.25 -4.51
CA PRO A 254 6.03 18.79 -3.66
C PRO A 254 5.71 18.69 -2.16
N CYS A 255 4.44 18.53 -1.80
CA CYS A 255 3.92 18.67 -0.44
C CYS A 255 3.05 17.47 -0.03
N VAL A 256 3.42 16.25 -0.41
CA VAL A 256 2.67 15.00 -0.15
C VAL A 256 2.40 14.69 1.34
N GLY A 257 2.94 15.50 2.25
CA GLY A 257 2.95 15.25 3.69
C GLY A 257 3.93 14.13 4.03
N ASN A 258 4.73 14.31 5.09
CA ASN A 258 5.67 13.29 5.53
C ASN A 258 5.48 12.99 7.01
N LEU A 259 5.13 11.74 7.30
CA LEU A 259 5.13 11.14 8.63
C LEU A 259 6.51 11.05 9.30
N LEU A 260 7.59 11.39 8.60
CA LEU A 260 8.97 11.19 9.06
C LEU A 260 9.88 12.39 8.81
N GLN A 261 9.31 13.60 8.71
CA GLN A 261 10.10 14.83 8.71
C GLN A 261 10.34 15.33 10.15
N ASN A 262 11.27 14.68 10.83
CA ASN A 262 12.14 15.40 11.77
C ASN A 262 13.52 14.74 11.74
N ASN A 263 14.47 15.50 11.19
CA ASN A 263 15.87 15.17 10.93
C ASN A 263 16.11 14.13 9.82
N TYR A 264 16.25 14.58 8.58
CA TYR A 264 17.39 14.26 7.70
C TYR A 264 17.22 15.00 6.36
N ASN A 265 18.33 15.53 5.86
CA ASN A 265 18.46 16.52 4.80
C ASN A 265 17.53 16.41 3.59
N LYS A 266 17.07 17.59 3.17
CA LYS A 266 16.45 17.92 1.87
C LYS A 266 17.27 17.29 0.74
N GLN A 267 16.70 16.28 0.07
CA GLN A 267 16.91 15.85 -1.35
C GLN A 267 16.71 14.34 -1.60
N GLN A 268 16.61 13.46 -0.59
CA GLN A 268 16.65 12.01 -0.84
C GLN A 268 15.44 11.16 -0.38
N GLN A 269 14.34 11.76 0.07
CA GLN A 269 13.18 10.99 0.55
C GLN A 269 12.02 10.85 -0.46
N GLN A 270 12.24 11.19 -1.74
CA GLN A 270 11.24 11.14 -2.82
C GLN A 270 10.90 9.73 -3.33
N ARG A 271 11.11 8.68 -2.53
CA ARG A 271 11.13 7.31 -3.03
C ARG A 271 10.39 6.28 -2.18
N ALA A 272 9.99 6.57 -0.94
CA ALA A 272 9.71 5.49 0.01
C ALA A 272 8.35 4.77 -0.13
N ILE A 273 7.28 5.43 -0.56
CA ILE A 273 5.94 4.81 -0.60
C ILE A 273 5.58 4.32 -2.01
N PHE A 274 6.05 5.01 -3.06
CA PHE A 274 5.90 4.58 -4.45
C PHE A 274 7.02 3.65 -4.95
N GLN A 275 8.26 3.72 -4.45
CA GLN A 275 9.29 2.73 -4.87
C GLN A 275 9.18 1.37 -4.21
N PHE A 276 8.37 1.22 -3.15
CA PHE A 276 8.06 -0.11 -2.63
C PHE A 276 7.31 -0.97 -3.67
N VAL A 277 6.71 -0.33 -4.68
CA VAL A 277 5.96 -0.96 -5.78
C VAL A 277 6.82 -1.17 -7.04
N VAL A 278 8.02 -0.57 -7.12
CA VAL A 278 8.86 -0.58 -8.35
C VAL A 278 10.25 -1.20 -8.11
N LYS A 279 10.60 -1.58 -6.88
CA LYS A 279 11.90 -2.21 -6.55
C LYS A 279 11.79 -3.44 -5.64
N LEU A 280 10.68 -4.16 -5.73
CA LEU A 280 10.60 -5.60 -5.46
C LEU A 280 10.62 -6.32 -6.79
#